data_AF-A0A2S2R452-F1
#
_entry.id   AF-A0A2S2R452-F1
#
_cell.length_a   1.000
_cell.length_b   1.000
_cell.length_c   1.000
_cell.angle_alpha   90.00
_cell.angle_beta   90.00
_cell.angle_gamma   90.00
#
_symmetry.space_group_name_H-M   'P 1'
#
loop_
_entity.id
_entity.type
_entity.pdbx_description
1 polymer ?
#
loop_
_entity_poly.entity_id
_entity_poly.type
_entity_poly.pdbx_seq_one_letter_code
_entity_poly.pdbx_strand_id
1 'polypeptide(L)'
;MLCNVCNNDIYEEDKLKCSICNAFFHLGCAVLRETTFRKISKTTRQKWGCAKCKFSTDVKTKSPTVNVKKGNEASVLTNESFINLTDSVKYMSDKFDSFEEQLQDFLNSMKDMREENRILKVQNNYLRNDLNILSNKLNILEQKSLDNFVEIVNVPEIKNEDYKNTVKKIAN
;
A
#
# COMPACT_ATOMS: atom_id res chain seq x y z
N MET A 1 -9.71 21.90 -9.71
CA MET A 1 -11.20 21.70 -9.66
C MET A 1 -11.50 20.78 -8.51
N LEU A 2 -12.43 21.13 -7.63
CA LEU A 2 -12.56 20.50 -6.33
C LEU A 2 -13.55 19.34 -6.32
N CYS A 3 -13.25 18.30 -5.55
CA CYS A 3 -14.12 17.15 -5.33
C CYS A 3 -15.27 17.49 -4.39
N ASN A 4 -16.50 17.14 -4.78
CA ASN A 4 -17.72 17.41 -4.01
C ASN A 4 -17.87 16.54 -2.74
N VAL A 5 -16.88 15.72 -2.39
CA VAL A 5 -16.88 14.89 -1.18
C VAL A 5 -15.77 15.35 -0.22
N CYS A 6 -14.53 15.44 -0.69
CA CYS A 6 -13.38 15.77 0.16
C CYS A 6 -12.86 17.22 -0.02
N ASN A 7 -13.44 17.99 -0.94
CA ASN A 7 -13.07 19.37 -1.26
C ASN A 7 -11.60 19.59 -1.68
N ASN A 8 -10.90 18.54 -2.08
CA ASN A 8 -9.53 18.59 -2.60
C ASN A 8 -9.51 18.65 -4.13
N ASP A 9 -8.40 19.10 -4.71
CA ASP A 9 -8.20 19.13 -6.16
C ASP A 9 -8.23 17.74 -6.81
N ILE A 10 -8.82 17.68 -7.99
CA ILE A 10 -8.94 16.47 -8.82
C ILE A 10 -7.96 16.57 -10.00
N TYR A 11 -7.09 15.56 -10.14
CA TYR A 11 -6.25 15.34 -11.31
C TYR A 11 -7.08 14.74 -12.47
N GLU A 12 -6.68 15.02 -13.72
CA GLU A 12 -7.48 14.65 -14.90
C GLU A 12 -7.77 13.14 -15.02
N GLU A 13 -6.86 12.30 -14.55
CA GLU A 13 -6.95 10.84 -14.62
C GLU A 13 -7.98 10.25 -13.64
N ASP A 14 -8.24 10.94 -12.52
CA ASP A 14 -9.17 10.54 -11.46
C ASP A 14 -10.51 11.27 -11.51
N LYS A 15 -10.77 11.96 -12.62
CA LYS A 15 -11.94 12.82 -12.79
C LYS A 15 -13.19 12.04 -13.17
N LEU A 16 -14.22 12.17 -12.33
CA LEU A 16 -15.57 11.70 -12.63
C LEU A 16 -16.59 12.84 -12.49
N LYS A 17 -17.44 13.03 -13.51
CA LYS A 17 -18.48 14.05 -13.54
C LYS A 17 -19.86 13.39 -13.45
N CYS A 18 -20.69 13.85 -12.52
CA CYS A 18 -22.08 13.40 -12.46
C CYS A 18 -22.90 14.00 -13.60
N SER A 19 -23.65 13.17 -14.33
CA SER A 19 -24.53 13.59 -15.43
C SER A 19 -25.77 14.38 -14.97
N ILE A 20 -26.14 14.31 -13.69
CA ILE A 20 -27.36 14.90 -13.14
C ILE A 20 -27.05 16.25 -12.48
N CYS A 21 -26.16 16.28 -11.47
CA CYS A 21 -25.81 17.53 -10.78
C CYS A 21 -24.57 18.24 -11.32
N ASN A 22 -23.91 17.69 -12.34
CA ASN A 22 -22.67 18.22 -12.92
C ASN A 22 -21.49 18.35 -11.97
N ALA A 23 -21.60 17.91 -10.72
CA ALA A 23 -20.53 17.94 -9.74
C ALA A 23 -19.41 16.95 -10.09
N PHE A 24 -18.20 17.26 -9.61
CA PHE A 24 -16.99 16.49 -9.86
C PHE A 24 -16.57 15.71 -8.62
N PHE A 25 -16.03 14.51 -8.84
CA PHE A 25 -15.67 13.56 -7.81
C PHE A 25 -14.34 12.90 -8.19
N HIS A 26 -13.50 12.62 -7.18
CA HIS A 26 -12.44 11.61 -7.33
C HIS A 26 -13.08 10.24 -7.51
N LEU A 27 -12.39 9.36 -8.22
CA LEU A 27 -12.84 7.98 -8.40
C LEU A 27 -13.07 7.26 -7.07
N GLY A 28 -12.12 7.37 -6.14
CA GLY A 28 -12.22 6.78 -4.80
C GLY A 28 -13.35 7.38 -3.97
N CYS A 29 -13.56 8.70 -4.05
CA CYS A 29 -14.65 9.38 -3.35
C CYS A 29 -16.04 9.05 -3.91
N ALA A 30 -16.12 8.56 -5.15
CA ALA A 30 -17.36 8.11 -5.78
C ALA A 30 -17.74 6.66 -5.43
N VAL A 31 -16.99 6.00 -4.53
CA VAL A 31 -17.20 4.60 -4.09
C VAL A 31 -17.13 3.61 -5.26
N LEU A 32 -16.33 3.93 -6.28
CA LEU A 32 -16.04 3.01 -7.37
C LEU A 32 -14.68 2.35 -7.10
N ARG A 33 -14.66 1.01 -7.01
CA ARG A 33 -13.40 0.26 -7.02
C ARG A 33 -12.71 0.46 -8.37
N GLU A 34 -11.39 0.65 -8.37
CA GLU A 34 -10.61 0.93 -9.57
C GLU A 34 -10.78 -0.14 -10.67
N THR A 35 -10.93 -1.40 -10.26
CA THR A 35 -11.19 -2.55 -11.14
C THR A 35 -12.53 -2.48 -11.86
N THR A 36 -13.54 -1.88 -11.22
CA THR A 36 -14.86 -1.63 -11.83
C THR A 36 -14.76 -0.47 -12.81
N PHE A 37 -14.01 0.59 -12.49
CA PHE A 37 -13.86 1.77 -13.33
C PHE A 37 -13.16 1.53 -14.66
N ARG A 38 -12.08 0.72 -14.65
CA ARG A 38 -11.36 0.34 -15.88
C ARG A 38 -12.25 -0.42 -16.87
N LYS A 39 -13.31 -1.08 -16.39
CA LYS A 39 -14.29 -1.82 -17.20
C LYS A 39 -15.46 -0.95 -17.69
N ILE A 40 -15.63 0.26 -17.16
CA ILE A 40 -16.72 1.17 -17.60
C ILE A 40 -16.27 1.90 -18.86
N SER A 41 -16.99 1.64 -19.97
CA SER A 41 -16.78 2.31 -21.26
C SER A 41 -16.94 3.84 -21.16
N LYS A 42 -16.27 4.59 -22.06
CA LYS A 42 -16.36 6.06 -22.11
C LYS A 42 -17.81 6.57 -22.19
N THR A 43 -18.68 5.85 -22.90
CA THR A 43 -20.11 6.16 -23.05
C THR A 43 -20.89 5.98 -21.74
N THR A 44 -20.57 4.96 -20.94
CA THR A 44 -21.20 4.73 -19.64
C THR A 44 -20.68 5.71 -18.58
N ARG A 45 -19.42 6.15 -18.67
CA ARG A 45 -18.86 7.21 -17.80
C ARG A 45 -19.60 8.54 -17.96
N GLN A 46 -19.97 8.91 -19.19
CA GLN A 46 -20.73 10.14 -19.46
C GLN A 46 -22.16 10.11 -18.88
N LYS A 47 -22.72 8.92 -18.68
CA LYS A 47 -24.06 8.72 -18.09
C LYS A 47 -24.02 8.48 -16.57
N TRP A 48 -22.86 8.53 -15.94
CA TRP A 48 -22.71 8.20 -14.53
C TRP A 48 -23.39 9.23 -13.61
N GLY A 49 -24.23 8.75 -12.69
CA GLY A 49 -24.86 9.54 -11.63
C GLY A 49 -24.21 9.30 -10.27
N CYS A 50 -24.02 10.35 -9.46
CA CYS A 50 -23.52 10.22 -8.09
C CYS A 50 -24.59 9.59 -7.18
N ALA A 51 -24.18 9.05 -6.03
CA ALA A 51 -25.09 8.43 -5.08
C ALA A 51 -26.27 9.35 -4.70
N LYS A 52 -25.99 10.61 -4.37
CA LYS A 52 -27.03 11.60 -4.01
C LYS A 52 -28.09 11.75 -5.10
N CYS A 53 -27.69 11.84 -6.36
CA CYS A 53 -28.63 11.98 -7.47
C CYS A 53 -29.36 10.69 -7.80
N LYS A 54 -28.70 9.52 -7.69
CA LYS A 54 -29.35 8.22 -7.89
C LYS A 54 -30.45 7.95 -6.86
N PHE A 55 -30.18 8.22 -5.57
CA PHE A 55 -31.15 8.03 -4.50
C PHE A 55 -32.23 9.12 -4.44
N SER A 56 -32.02 10.28 -5.05
CA SER A 56 -33.04 11.33 -5.15
C SER A 56 -34.04 11.08 -6.28
N THR A 57 -33.70 10.25 -7.29
CA THR A 57 -34.56 9.96 -8.44
C THR A 57 -35.56 8.82 -8.23
N ASP A 58 -35.46 8.04 -7.16
CA ASP A 58 -36.36 6.91 -6.86
C ASP A 58 -37.65 7.30 -6.12
N VAL A 59 -38.08 8.57 -6.19
CA VAL A 59 -39.40 9.00 -5.65
C VAL A 59 -40.49 8.98 -6.72
N LYS A 60 -40.18 8.70 -7.99
CA LYS A 60 -41.22 8.58 -9.03
C LYS A 60 -41.04 7.32 -9.88
N THR A 61 -42.08 6.49 -9.84
CA THR A 61 -42.49 5.42 -10.78
C THR A 61 -42.06 3.97 -10.46
N LYS A 62 -42.92 3.28 -9.69
CA LYS A 62 -43.71 2.07 -10.06
C LYS A 62 -43.83 1.10 -8.87
N SER A 63 -44.78 1.38 -7.99
CA SER A 63 -45.34 0.39 -7.09
C SER A 63 -46.05 -0.70 -7.91
N PRO A 64 -45.89 -2.00 -7.61
CA PRO A 64 -46.83 -2.99 -8.11
C PRO A 64 -48.20 -2.69 -7.50
N THR A 65 -49.23 -2.57 -8.32
CA THR A 65 -50.62 -2.50 -7.88
C THR A 65 -50.98 -3.78 -7.13
N VAL A 66 -50.82 -3.75 -5.80
CA VAL A 66 -51.49 -4.69 -4.91
C VAL A 66 -52.78 -4.02 -4.47
N ASN A 67 -53.91 -4.65 -4.79
CA ASN A 67 -55.22 -4.29 -4.26
C ASN A 67 -55.19 -4.40 -2.72
N VAL A 68 -54.93 -3.29 -2.03
CA VAL A 68 -55.07 -3.22 -0.58
C VAL A 68 -56.55 -3.11 -0.26
N LYS A 69 -57.15 -4.25 0.13
CA LYS A 69 -58.34 -4.23 0.98
C LYS A 69 -57.99 -3.46 2.24
N LYS A 70 -58.80 -2.45 2.54
CA LYS A 70 -58.78 -1.66 3.76
C LYS A 70 -59.02 -2.59 4.96
N GLY A 71 -57.94 -3.05 5.58
CA GLY A 71 -57.92 -3.75 6.86
C GLY A 71 -57.02 -2.96 7.80
N ASN A 72 -57.61 -2.49 8.90
CA ASN A 72 -56.86 -1.94 10.02
C ASN A 72 -56.06 -3.09 10.66
N GLU A 73 -54.82 -3.29 10.25
CA GLU A 73 -53.88 -4.14 10.97
C GLU A 73 -52.76 -3.24 11.47
N ALA A 74 -52.91 -2.78 12.71
CA ALA A 74 -51.75 -2.44 13.51
C ALA A 74 -50.81 -3.64 13.42
N SER A 75 -49.59 -3.44 12.90
CA SER A 75 -48.59 -4.49 12.77
C SER A 75 -48.39 -5.13 14.14
N VAL A 76 -49.01 -6.29 14.35
CA VAL A 76 -48.84 -7.06 15.57
C VAL A 76 -47.43 -7.61 15.51
N LEU A 77 -46.49 -6.92 16.16
CA LEU A 77 -45.19 -7.47 16.46
C LEU A 77 -45.45 -8.70 17.32
N THR A 78 -45.29 -9.88 16.73
CA THR A 78 -45.46 -11.15 17.44
C THR A 78 -44.28 -11.34 18.38
N ASN A 79 -44.50 -12.03 19.49
CA ASN A 79 -43.43 -12.35 20.44
C ASN A 79 -42.26 -13.08 19.74
N GLU A 80 -42.57 -13.89 18.72
CA GLU A 80 -41.59 -14.56 17.85
C GLU A 80 -40.70 -13.58 17.07
N SER A 81 -41.27 -12.49 16.52
CA SER A 81 -40.48 -11.46 15.83
C SER A 81 -39.50 -10.73 16.76
N PHE A 82 -39.87 -10.53 18.02
CA PHE A 82 -39.00 -9.97 19.05
C PHE A 82 -37.90 -10.94 19.47
N ILE A 83 -38.20 -12.24 19.59
CA ILE A 83 -37.21 -13.28 19.89
C ILE A 83 -36.18 -13.36 18.76
N ASN A 84 -36.63 -13.44 17.51
CA ASN A 84 -35.72 -13.50 16.35
C ASN A 84 -34.82 -12.25 16.23
N LEU A 85 -35.36 -11.07 16.54
CA LEU A 85 -34.58 -9.85 16.60
C LEU A 85 -33.55 -9.89 17.74
N THR A 86 -33.96 -10.36 18.91
CA THR A 86 -33.06 -10.52 20.08
C THR A 86 -31.92 -11.48 19.76
N ASP A 87 -32.20 -12.61 19.11
CA ASP A 87 -31.19 -13.57 18.68
C ASP A 87 -30.24 -12.99 17.63
N SER A 88 -30.77 -12.19 16.69
CA SER A 88 -29.95 -11.51 15.69
C SER A 88 -29.03 -10.47 16.32
N VAL A 89 -29.51 -9.70 17.30
CA VAL A 89 -28.71 -8.71 18.05
C VAL A 89 -27.66 -9.41 18.90
N LYS A 90 -28.01 -10.52 19.56
CA LYS A 90 -27.07 -11.33 20.32
C LYS A 90 -25.95 -11.88 19.44
N TYR A 91 -26.32 -12.49 18.31
CA TYR A 91 -25.35 -12.97 17.32
C TYR A 91 -24.42 -11.86 16.83
N MET A 92 -24.97 -10.67 16.54
CA MET A 92 -24.15 -9.52 16.15
C MET A 92 -23.21 -9.07 17.29
N SER A 93 -23.69 -9.05 18.54
CA SER A 93 -22.86 -8.73 19.71
C SER A 93 -21.68 -9.69 19.81
N ASP A 94 -21.93 -11.00 19.75
CA ASP A 94 -20.88 -12.03 19.79
C ASP A 94 -19.87 -11.85 18.65
N LYS A 95 -20.33 -11.42 17.46
CA LYS A 95 -19.44 -11.11 16.33
C LYS A 95 -18.62 -9.85 16.55
N PHE A 96 -19.18 -8.81 17.15
CA PHE A 96 -18.44 -7.60 17.51
C PHE A 96 -17.35 -7.89 18.53
N ASP A 97 -17.66 -8.67 19.57
CA ASP A 97 -16.68 -9.06 20.59
C ASP A 97 -15.52 -9.86 19.97
N SER A 98 -15.83 -10.85 19.12
CA SER A 98 -14.79 -11.62 18.41
C SER A 98 -13.94 -10.77 17.46
N PHE A 99 -14.51 -9.69 16.92
CA PHE A 99 -13.79 -8.77 16.05
C PHE A 99 -12.89 -7.84 16.85
N GLU A 100 -13.34 -7.40 18.03
CA GLU A 100 -12.53 -6.64 18.97
C GLU A 100 -11.29 -7.44 19.40
N GLU A 101 -11.45 -8.72 19.75
CA GLU A 101 -10.33 -9.60 20.09
C GLU A 101 -9.31 -9.69 18.94
N GLN A 102 -9.77 -9.94 17.71
CA GLN A 102 -8.91 -10.00 16.54
C GLN A 102 -8.19 -8.67 16.26
N LEU A 103 -8.85 -7.54 16.48
CA LEU A 103 -8.24 -6.22 16.35
C LEU A 103 -7.14 -5.99 17.39
N GLN A 104 -7.34 -6.43 18.63
CA GLN A 104 -6.31 -6.34 19.66
C GLN A 104 -5.09 -7.20 19.33
N ASP A 105 -5.30 -8.44 18.91
CA ASP A 105 -4.22 -9.33 18.47
C ASP A 105 -3.44 -8.75 17.28
N PHE A 106 -4.17 -8.16 16.32
CA PHE A 106 -3.56 -7.48 15.19
C PHE A 106 -2.75 -6.26 15.62
N LEU A 107 -3.25 -5.43 16.53
CA LEU A 107 -2.55 -4.26 17.06
C LEU A 107 -1.28 -4.66 17.83
N ASN A 108 -1.34 -5.73 18.62
CA ASN A 108 -0.19 -6.25 19.34
C ASN A 108 0.87 -6.77 18.36
N SER A 109 0.47 -7.60 17.40
CA SER A 109 1.36 -8.08 16.33
C SER A 109 2.03 -6.94 15.55
N MET A 110 1.28 -5.87 15.26
CA MET A 110 1.82 -4.68 14.57
C MET A 110 2.83 -3.92 15.43
N LYS A 111 2.63 -3.84 16.74
CA LYS A 111 3.59 -3.22 17.67
C LYS A 111 4.88 -4.03 17.74
N ASP A 112 4.77 -5.35 17.88
CA ASP A 112 5.92 -6.25 17.95
C ASP A 112 6.74 -6.17 16.65
N MET A 113 6.07 -6.28 15.50
CA MET A 113 6.71 -6.13 14.19
C MET A 113 7.39 -4.76 14.01
N ARG A 114 6.82 -3.69 14.57
CA ARG A 114 7.44 -2.35 14.52
C ARG A 114 8.72 -2.31 15.36
N GLU A 115 8.72 -2.90 16.54
CA GLU A 115 9.88 -2.91 17.42
C GLU A 115 10.99 -3.81 16.86
N GLU A 116 10.67 -4.99 16.36
CA GLU A 116 11.64 -5.87 15.67
C GLU A 116 12.30 -5.14 14.49
N ASN A 117 11.52 -4.44 13.67
CA ASN A 117 12.06 -3.63 12.58
C ASN A 117 12.98 -2.50 13.06
N ARG A 118 12.68 -1.91 14.22
CA ARG A 118 13.54 -0.88 14.84
C ARG A 118 14.88 -1.49 15.26
N ILE A 119 14.84 -2.63 15.93
CA ILE A 119 16.03 -3.37 16.38
C ILE A 119 16.88 -3.81 15.18
N LEU A 120 16.27 -4.40 14.15
CA LEU A 120 16.95 -4.82 12.93
C LEU A 120 17.67 -3.66 12.23
N LYS A 121 17.05 -2.47 12.17
CA LYS A 121 17.70 -1.28 11.59
C LYS A 121 18.95 -0.86 12.37
N VAL A 122 18.86 -0.89 13.71
CA VAL A 122 19.99 -0.56 14.58
C VAL A 122 21.12 -1.57 14.40
N GLN A 123 20.82 -2.87 14.43
CA GLN A 123 21.81 -3.93 14.22
C GLN A 123 22.49 -3.85 12.85
N ASN A 124 21.71 -3.62 11.78
CA ASN A 124 22.28 -3.42 10.44
C ASN A 124 23.24 -2.23 10.37
N ASN A 125 22.97 -1.15 11.11
CA ASN A 125 23.89 -0.01 11.17
C ASN A 125 25.22 -0.41 11.85
N TYR A 126 25.15 -1.09 13.00
CA TYR A 126 26.35 -1.58 13.69
C TYR A 126 27.18 -2.52 12.81
N LEU A 127 26.54 -3.52 12.20
CA LEU A 127 27.22 -4.46 11.31
C LEU A 127 27.88 -3.76 10.12
N ARG A 128 27.23 -2.76 9.54
CA ARG A 128 27.81 -1.97 8.44
C ARG A 128 29.03 -1.18 8.89
N ASN A 129 29.01 -0.64 10.10
CA ASN A 129 30.17 0.07 10.66
C ASN A 129 31.33 -0.89 10.93
N ASP A 130 31.06 -2.06 11.50
CA ASP A 130 32.08 -3.08 11.75
C ASP A 130 32.70 -3.59 10.44
N LEU A 131 31.89 -3.81 9.40
CA LEU A 131 32.39 -4.15 8.06
C LEU A 131 33.29 -3.05 7.50
N ASN A 132 32.93 -1.78 7.67
CA ASN A 132 33.75 -0.67 7.22
C ASN A 132 35.09 -0.61 7.97
N ILE A 133 35.07 -0.79 9.28
CA ILE A 133 36.29 -0.84 10.11
C ILE A 133 37.18 -2.01 9.67
N LEU A 134 36.59 -3.19 9.47
CA LEU A 134 37.34 -4.37 9.06
C LEU A 134 37.93 -4.21 7.67
N SER A 135 37.17 -3.65 6.72
CA SER A 135 37.65 -3.34 5.37
C SER A 135 38.85 -2.38 5.40
N ASN A 136 38.79 -1.33 6.23
CA ASN A 136 39.91 -0.41 6.40
C ASN A 136 41.15 -1.10 6.98
N LYS A 137 40.97 -1.96 8.00
CA LYS A 137 42.08 -2.74 8.56
C LYS A 137 42.69 -3.68 7.52
N LEU A 138 41.87 -4.33 6.71
CA LEU A 138 42.33 -5.21 5.64
C LEU A 138 43.18 -4.45 4.61
N ASN A 139 42.70 -3.30 4.15
CA ASN A 139 43.44 -2.43 3.23
C ASN A 139 44.81 -2.00 3.81
N ILE A 140 44.86 -1.62 5.09
CA ILE A 140 46.14 -1.26 5.74
C ILE A 140 47.10 -2.47 5.75
N LEU A 141 46.60 -3.68 6.02
CA LEU A 141 47.43 -4.88 6.03
C LEU A 141 47.94 -5.24 4.63
N GLU A 142 47.11 -5.10 3.61
CA GLU A 142 47.49 -5.31 2.20
C GLU A 142 48.52 -4.28 1.75
N GLN A 143 48.34 -3.00 2.07
CA GLN A 143 49.35 -1.97 1.77
C GLN A 143 50.67 -2.25 2.49
N LYS A 144 50.60 -2.64 3.77
CA LYS A 144 51.79 -2.94 4.56
C LYS A 144 52.56 -4.16 4.04
N SER A 145 51.86 -5.15 3.47
CA SER A 145 52.53 -6.31 2.87
C SER A 145 53.31 -5.93 1.60
N LEU A 146 52.90 -4.86 0.92
CA LEU A 146 53.51 -4.34 -0.31
C LEU A 146 54.51 -3.19 -0.07
N ASP A 147 54.71 -2.74 1.16
CA ASP A 147 55.48 -1.53 1.51
C ASP A 147 56.92 -1.50 0.97
N ASN A 148 57.54 -2.68 0.82
CA ASN A 148 58.91 -2.83 0.29
C ASN A 148 58.98 -3.34 -1.15
N PHE A 149 57.84 -3.41 -1.84
CA PHE A 149 57.74 -3.93 -3.19
C PHE A 149 57.53 -2.78 -4.18
N VAL A 150 58.18 -2.87 -5.33
CA VAL A 150 58.00 -1.95 -6.45
C VAL A 150 57.57 -2.77 -7.66
N GLU A 151 56.42 -2.43 -8.22
CA GLU A 151 55.93 -3.03 -9.46
C GLU A 151 56.44 -2.22 -10.65
N ILE A 152 57.14 -2.90 -11.57
CA ILE A 152 57.61 -2.31 -12.82
C ILE A 152 56.74 -2.87 -13.95
N VAL A 153 55.89 -2.01 -14.51
CA VAL A 153 54.98 -2.36 -15.61
C VAL A 153 55.57 -2.00 -16.97
N ASN A 154 55.12 -2.68 -18.03
CA ASN A 154 55.53 -2.48 -19.43
C ASN A 154 57.00 -2.82 -19.74
N VAL A 155 57.58 -3.79 -19.04
CA VAL A 155 58.90 -4.34 -19.42
C VAL A 155 58.73 -5.32 -20.60
N PRO A 156 59.46 -5.14 -21.72
CA PRO A 156 59.39 -6.07 -22.85
C PRO A 156 59.87 -7.47 -22.47
N GLU A 157 59.14 -8.52 -22.86
CA GLU A 157 59.56 -9.91 -22.61
C GLU A 157 60.76 -10.30 -23.47
N ILE A 158 61.82 -10.79 -22.84
CA ILE A 158 63.05 -11.25 -23.51
C ILE A 158 63.37 -12.67 -23.06
N LYS A 159 63.69 -13.58 -23.99
CA LYS A 159 64.11 -14.95 -23.64
C LYS A 159 65.46 -14.93 -22.94
N ASN A 160 65.58 -15.69 -21.84
CA ASN A 160 66.77 -15.77 -21.00
C ASN A 160 67.21 -14.41 -20.41
N GLU A 161 66.24 -13.58 -20.02
CA GLU A 161 66.51 -12.30 -19.38
C GLU A 161 67.16 -12.44 -18.00
N ASP A 162 68.11 -11.55 -17.70
CA ASP A 162 68.64 -11.36 -16.35
C ASP A 162 67.92 -10.17 -15.67
N TYR A 163 66.90 -10.49 -14.88
CA TYR A 163 66.08 -9.51 -14.17
C TYR A 163 66.89 -8.54 -13.30
N LYS A 164 68.01 -8.97 -12.71
CA LYS A 164 68.83 -8.07 -11.86
C LYS A 164 69.49 -6.99 -12.69
N ASN A 165 70.01 -7.36 -13.86
CA ASN A 165 70.64 -6.42 -14.77
C ASN A 165 69.60 -5.50 -15.44
N THR A 166 68.42 -6.01 -15.78
CA THR A 166 67.32 -5.17 -16.28
C THR A 166 66.91 -4.13 -15.24
N VAL A 167 66.67 -4.54 -13.99
CA VAL A 167 66.33 -3.60 -12.90
C VAL A 167 67.42 -2.54 -12.69
N LYS A 168 68.71 -2.93 -12.71
CA LYS A 168 69.82 -1.97 -12.62
C LYS A 168 69.87 -0.96 -13.78
N LYS A 169 69.50 -1.37 -15.00
CA LYS A 169 69.41 -0.47 -16.16
C LYS A 169 68.24 0.50 -16.06
N ILE A 170 67.14 0.08 -15.44
CA ILE A 170 65.96 0.93 -15.21
C ILE A 170 66.22 1.95 -14.09
N ALA A 171 67.02 1.57 -13.09
CA ALA A 171 67.30 2.40 -11.91
C ALA A 171 68.41 3.46 -12.12
N ASN A 172 69.19 3.37 -13.21
CA ASN A 172 70.25 4.33 -13.59
C ASN A 172 69.78 5.25 -14.71
#